data_AF-A0A2H0XZB4-F1
#
_entry.id   AF-A0A2H0XZB4-F1
#
_cell.length_a   1.000
_cell.length_b   1.000
_cell.length_c   1.000
_cell.angle_alpha   90.00
_cell.angle_beta   90.00
_cell.angle_gamma   90.00
#
_symmetry.space_group_name_H-M   'P 1'
#
loop_
_entity.id
_entity.type
_entity.pdbx_description
1 polymer ?
#
loop_
_entity_poly.entity_id
_entity_poly.type
_entity_poly.pdbx_seq_one_letter_code
_entity_poly.pdbx_strand_id
1 'polypeptide(L)'
;RTVAAAVFDGVNSGEDPQLTTFWCTLGEPAVSISVPIWVSSGQVPAEMDSVGFSPLNKRFQELKAFAYPDTSLANMIDIGHYRVIRNKIDKTQKIIFRQTEKQMKKWRMHPPSSKEISAFQEKMAKIAYRAANKIQTR
;
A
#
# COMPACT_ATOMS: atom_id res chain seq x y z
N ARG A 1 -18.16 3.49 3.94
CA ARG A 1 -16.86 3.01 4.45
C ARG A 1 -15.75 3.70 3.68
N THR A 2 -14.58 3.83 4.31
CA THR A 2 -13.40 4.46 3.72
C THR A 2 -13.00 3.77 2.42
N VAL A 3 -12.76 4.55 1.37
CA VAL A 3 -12.41 4.04 0.02
C VAL A 3 -10.91 4.12 -0.27
N ALA A 4 -10.19 4.92 0.51
CA ALA A 4 -8.73 4.98 0.57
C ALA A 4 -8.30 5.76 1.82
N ALA A 5 -7.05 5.62 2.22
CA ALA A 5 -6.39 6.47 3.21
C ALA A 5 -5.02 6.92 2.68
N ALA A 6 -4.62 8.13 3.07
CA ALA A 6 -3.37 8.75 2.68
C ALA A 6 -2.64 9.25 3.94
N VAL A 7 -1.33 8.98 4.02
CA VAL A 7 -0.45 9.59 5.02
C VAL A 7 0.73 10.23 4.29
N PHE A 8 1.01 11.49 4.61
CA PHE A 8 2.18 12.20 4.10
C PHE A 8 3.23 12.22 5.21
N ASP A 9 4.31 11.48 5.01
CA ASP A 9 5.46 11.44 5.90
C ASP A 9 6.51 12.42 5.34
N GLY A 10 6.56 13.60 5.96
CA GLY A 10 7.42 14.70 5.56
C GLY A 10 8.90 14.42 5.81
N VAL A 11 9.73 15.39 5.45
CA VAL A 11 11.18 15.33 5.67
C VAL A 11 11.59 16.26 6.80
N ASN A 12 12.77 16.03 7.38
CA ASN A 12 13.30 16.93 8.41
C ASN A 12 13.68 18.29 7.82
N SER A 13 13.78 19.31 8.67
CA SER A 13 14.29 20.62 8.23
C SER A 13 15.68 20.49 7.60
N GLY A 14 15.85 21.06 6.40
CA GLY A 14 17.09 20.98 5.62
C GLY A 14 17.25 19.74 4.72
N GLU A 15 16.32 18.77 4.80
CA GLU A 15 16.27 17.66 3.83
C GLU A 15 15.56 18.08 2.53
N ASP A 16 15.82 17.36 1.43
CA ASP A 16 15.14 17.57 0.15
C ASP A 16 13.63 17.25 0.28
N PRO A 17 12.72 18.25 0.11
CA PRO A 17 11.28 18.06 0.21
C PRO A 17 10.73 17.01 -0.77
N GLN A 18 11.43 16.74 -1.87
CA GLN A 18 11.06 15.72 -2.86
C GLN A 18 11.12 14.29 -2.32
N LEU A 19 11.74 14.09 -1.15
CA LEU A 19 11.76 12.80 -0.46
C LEU A 19 10.54 12.57 0.46
N THR A 20 9.59 13.52 0.53
CA THR A 20 8.31 13.33 1.23
C THR A 20 7.62 12.08 0.73
N THR A 21 7.32 11.15 1.64
CA THR A 21 6.73 9.85 1.29
C THR A 21 5.20 9.95 1.38
N PHE A 22 4.52 9.69 0.27
CA PHE A 22 3.07 9.52 0.23
C PHE A 22 2.72 8.05 0.43
N TRP A 23 2.24 7.69 1.62
CA TRP A 23 1.71 6.37 1.92
C TRP A 23 0.26 6.27 1.44
N CYS A 24 0.06 5.58 0.31
CA CYS A 24 -1.25 5.39 -0.29
C CYS A 24 -1.82 4.01 0.10
N THR A 25 -2.98 4.01 0.75
CA THR A 25 -3.74 2.80 1.10
C THR A 25 -5.02 2.78 0.30
N LEU A 26 -5.07 1.98 -0.77
CA LEU A 26 -6.26 1.83 -1.61
C LEU A 26 -7.28 0.93 -0.93
N GLY A 27 -8.57 1.29 -0.95
CA GLY A 27 -9.63 0.48 -0.36
C GLY A 27 -9.81 0.68 1.15
N GLU A 28 -10.41 -0.32 1.80
CA GLU A 28 -10.66 -0.33 3.24
C GLU A 28 -9.35 -0.56 4.00
N PRO A 29 -8.84 0.41 4.79
CA PRO A 29 -7.54 0.30 5.44
C PRO A 29 -7.39 -0.93 6.35
N ALA A 30 -8.47 -1.44 6.95
CA ALA A 30 -8.41 -2.63 7.78
C ALA A 30 -7.90 -3.88 7.04
N VAL A 31 -8.13 -3.96 5.72
CA VAL A 31 -7.84 -5.13 4.87
C VAL A 31 -6.94 -4.79 3.69
N SER A 32 -6.21 -3.69 3.76
CA SER A 32 -5.37 -3.18 2.67
C SER A 32 -3.92 -2.96 3.13
N ILE A 33 -3.01 -2.78 2.16
CA ILE A 33 -1.59 -2.52 2.40
C ILE A 33 -1.27 -1.11 1.91
N SER A 34 -0.58 -0.33 2.74
CA SER A 34 -0.07 1.00 2.39
C SER A 34 1.19 0.86 1.54
N VAL A 35 1.19 1.48 0.35
CA VAL A 35 2.33 1.53 -0.57
C VAL A 35 2.92 2.94 -0.55
N PRO A 36 4.25 3.07 -0.41
CA PRO A 36 4.91 4.37 -0.47
C PRO A 36 5.10 4.81 -1.92
N ILE A 37 4.74 6.06 -2.19
CA ILE A 37 4.81 6.72 -3.49
C ILE A 37 5.48 8.06 -3.30
N TRP A 38 6.18 8.56 -4.32
CA TRP A 38 6.80 9.88 -4.32
C TRP A 38 6.41 10.64 -5.57
N VAL A 39 6.00 11.90 -5.39
CA VAL A 39 5.59 12.79 -6.50
C VAL A 39 6.74 13.02 -7.48
N SER A 40 7.97 13.09 -6.97
CA SER A 40 9.21 13.27 -7.75
C SER A 40 9.51 12.11 -8.72
N SER A 41 8.85 10.96 -8.59
CA SER A 41 8.93 9.89 -9.61
C SER A 41 8.26 10.28 -10.93
N GLY A 42 7.26 11.18 -10.90
CA GLY A 42 6.42 11.52 -12.04
C GLY A 42 5.60 10.35 -12.59
N GLN A 43 5.48 9.23 -11.85
CA GLN A 43 4.82 8.00 -12.29
C GLN A 43 3.98 7.40 -11.15
N VAL A 44 2.98 6.61 -11.49
CA VAL A 44 2.21 5.79 -10.55
C VAL A 44 2.47 4.31 -10.87
N PRO A 45 2.69 3.43 -9.88
CA PRO A 45 2.83 2.00 -10.14
C PRO A 45 1.62 1.41 -10.87
N ALA A 46 1.86 0.58 -11.89
CA ALA A 46 0.79 -0.04 -12.68
C ALA A 46 -0.18 -0.90 -11.85
N GLU A 47 0.25 -1.47 -10.73
CA GLU A 47 -0.65 -2.20 -9.83
C GLU A 47 -1.66 -1.27 -9.14
N MET A 48 -1.37 0.02 -9.05
CA MET A 48 -2.16 1.04 -8.36
C MET A 48 -2.93 1.96 -9.29
N ASP A 49 -2.65 1.92 -10.58
CA ASP A 49 -3.27 2.77 -11.60
C ASP A 49 -4.10 1.96 -12.62
N SER A 50 -5.26 2.51 -13.00
CA SER A 50 -6.15 2.01 -14.06
C SER A 50 -7.40 2.89 -14.12
N VAL A 51 -8.11 2.88 -15.24
CA VAL A 51 -9.46 3.44 -15.32
C VAL A 51 -10.42 2.56 -14.49
N GLY A 52 -11.12 3.17 -13.54
CA GLY A 52 -12.04 2.49 -12.64
C GLY A 52 -11.34 1.81 -11.46
N PHE A 53 -11.00 0.53 -11.60
CA PHE A 53 -10.33 -0.25 -10.56
C PHE A 53 -8.91 -0.62 -10.98
N SER A 54 -7.91 -0.17 -10.22
CA SER A 54 -6.56 -0.69 -10.36
C SER A 54 -6.47 -2.15 -9.91
N PRO A 55 -5.49 -2.94 -10.42
CA PRO A 55 -5.33 -4.33 -10.04
C PRO A 55 -5.31 -4.55 -8.52
N LEU A 56 -4.62 -3.67 -7.79
CA LEU A 56 -4.53 -3.72 -6.35
C LEU A 56 -5.84 -3.32 -5.66
N ASN A 57 -6.52 -2.27 -6.14
CA ASN A 57 -7.81 -1.87 -5.57
C ASN A 57 -8.85 -2.97 -5.71
N LYS A 58 -8.95 -3.59 -6.91
CA LYS A 58 -9.86 -4.70 -7.16
C LYS A 58 -9.67 -5.83 -6.16
N ARG A 59 -8.41 -6.21 -5.90
CA ARG A 59 -8.11 -7.26 -4.92
C ARG A 59 -8.49 -6.85 -3.49
N PHE A 60 -8.28 -5.60 -3.10
CA PHE A 60 -8.70 -5.13 -1.78
C PHE A 60 -10.23 -5.03 -1.63
N GLN A 61 -10.99 -4.75 -2.69
CA GLN A 61 -12.46 -4.85 -2.64
C GLN A 61 -12.92 -6.29 -2.41
N GLU A 62 -12.27 -7.28 -3.02
CA GLU A 62 -12.56 -8.70 -2.79
C GLU A 62 -12.26 -9.12 -1.35
N LEU A 63 -11.11 -8.68 -0.80
CA LEU A 63 -10.75 -8.94 0.59
C LEU A 63 -11.69 -8.25 1.58
N LYS A 64 -12.17 -7.04 1.25
CA LYS A 64 -13.23 -6.36 2.00
C LYS A 64 -14.54 -7.13 1.95
N ALA A 65 -14.97 -7.63 0.79
CA ALA A 65 -16.18 -8.44 0.73
C ALA A 65 -16.06 -9.70 1.59
N PHE A 66 -14.88 -10.34 1.56
CA PHE A 66 -14.60 -11.51 2.41
C PHE A 66 -14.61 -11.19 3.91
N ALA A 67 -14.05 -10.05 4.34
CA ALA A 67 -14.04 -9.65 5.75
C ALA A 67 -15.41 -9.23 6.30
N TYR A 68 -16.37 -8.92 5.43
CA TYR A 68 -17.72 -8.47 5.79
C TYR A 68 -18.77 -9.28 5.01
N PRO A 69 -18.92 -10.59 5.30
CA PRO A 69 -19.75 -11.48 4.50
C PRO A 69 -21.25 -11.22 4.69
N ASP A 70 -21.66 -10.72 5.86
CA ASP A 70 -23.06 -10.45 6.19
C ASP A 70 -23.43 -8.99 5.86
N THR A 71 -24.33 -8.82 4.90
CA THR A 71 -24.81 -7.51 4.46
C THR A 71 -25.84 -6.90 5.41
N SER A 72 -26.51 -7.70 6.24
CA SER A 72 -27.39 -7.22 7.30
C SER A 72 -26.61 -6.64 8.49
N LEU A 73 -25.38 -7.11 8.68
CA LEU A 73 -24.41 -6.61 9.65
C LEU A 73 -23.26 -5.87 8.95
N ALA A 74 -23.59 -4.99 8.00
CA ALA A 74 -22.63 -4.31 7.13
C ALA A 74 -21.57 -3.42 7.84
N ASN A 75 -21.54 -3.33 9.17
CA ASN A 75 -20.47 -2.66 9.92
C ASN A 75 -19.64 -3.63 10.78
N MET A 76 -19.96 -4.93 10.75
CA MET A 76 -19.29 -5.95 11.55
C MET A 76 -18.32 -6.74 10.69
N ILE A 77 -17.08 -6.83 11.19
CA ILE A 77 -16.04 -7.66 10.61
C ILE A 77 -16.18 -9.07 11.14
N ASP A 78 -16.12 -10.07 10.25
CA ASP A 78 -15.91 -11.45 10.66
C ASP A 78 -14.45 -11.61 11.14
N ILE A 79 -14.28 -11.88 12.43
CA ILE A 79 -12.95 -11.94 13.08
C ILE A 79 -12.11 -13.12 12.52
N GLY A 80 -12.75 -14.22 12.12
CA GLY A 80 -12.09 -15.38 11.53
C GLY A 80 -11.48 -15.04 10.17
N HIS A 81 -12.29 -14.49 9.27
CA HIS A 81 -11.86 -14.02 7.96
C HIS A 81 -10.82 -12.90 8.08
N TYR A 82 -11.05 -11.96 8.99
CA TYR A 82 -10.12 -10.88 9.26
C TYR A 82 -8.75 -11.37 9.71
N ARG A 83 -8.69 -12.40 10.57
CA ARG A 83 -7.43 -13.01 11.01
C ARG A 83 -6.65 -13.62 9.84
N VAL A 84 -7.33 -14.27 8.89
CA VAL A 84 -6.71 -14.81 7.67
C VAL A 84 -6.05 -13.70 6.85
N ILE A 85 -6.77 -12.59 6.65
CA ILE A 85 -6.28 -11.42 5.92
C ILE A 85 -5.08 -10.78 6.65
N ARG A 86 -5.25 -10.46 7.93
CA ARG A 86 -4.26 -9.74 8.76
C ARG A 86 -2.94 -10.45 8.86
N ASN A 87 -2.94 -11.78 9.00
CA ASN A 87 -1.72 -12.59 9.05
C ASN A 87 -0.81 -12.36 7.84
N LYS A 88 -1.38 -12.07 6.67
CA LYS A 88 -0.62 -11.81 5.44
C LYS A 88 -0.29 -10.33 5.29
N ILE A 89 -1.27 -9.45 5.50
CA ILE A 89 -1.12 -8.01 5.31
C ILE A 89 -0.10 -7.44 6.29
N ASP A 90 -0.17 -7.78 7.57
CA ASP A 90 0.74 -7.22 8.59
C ASP A 90 2.19 -7.63 8.34
N LYS A 91 2.42 -8.88 7.91
CA LYS A 91 3.76 -9.36 7.54
C LYS A 91 4.29 -8.60 6.33
N THR A 92 3.46 -8.38 5.31
CA THR A 92 3.85 -7.63 4.12
C THR A 92 4.07 -6.15 4.42
N GLN A 93 3.22 -5.51 5.23
CA GLN A 93 3.35 -4.12 5.62
C GLN A 93 4.70 -3.87 6.32
N LYS A 94 5.10 -4.76 7.24
CA LYS A 94 6.43 -4.72 7.88
C LYS A 94 7.58 -4.81 6.87
N ILE A 95 7.43 -5.64 5.83
CA ILE A 95 8.45 -5.78 4.78
C ILE A 95 8.58 -4.48 3.98
N ILE A 96 7.46 -3.85 3.61
CA ILE A 96 7.42 -2.60 2.86
C ILE A 96 8.01 -1.45 3.70
N PHE A 97 7.59 -1.30 4.96
CA PHE A 97 8.15 -0.31 5.88
C PHE A 97 9.66 -0.45 6.02
N ARG A 98 10.15 -1.65 6.34
CA ARG A 98 11.59 -1.90 6.49
C ARG A 98 12.39 -1.61 5.23
N GLN A 99 11.87 -1.97 4.05
CA GLN A 99 12.55 -1.68 2.78
C GLN A 99 12.56 -0.18 2.49
N THR A 100 11.47 0.52 2.79
CA THR A 100 11.30 1.95 2.56
C THR A 100 12.21 2.75 3.47
N GLU A 101 12.23 2.46 4.78
CA GLU A 101 13.15 3.09 5.73
C GLU A 101 14.61 2.90 5.30
N LYS A 102 14.99 1.68 4.89
CA LYS A 102 16.34 1.41 4.41
C LYS A 102 16.66 2.20 3.14
N GLN A 103 15.71 2.36 2.23
CA GLN A 103 15.92 3.10 0.99
C GLN A 103 16.00 4.60 1.24
N MET A 104 15.12 5.15 2.09
CA MET A 104 15.12 6.55 2.51
C MET A 104 16.43 6.97 3.15
N LYS A 105 17.02 6.12 4.02
CA LYS A 105 18.35 6.36 4.59
C LYS A 105 19.42 6.53 3.51
N LYS A 106 19.35 5.76 2.42
CA LYS A 106 20.30 5.89 1.30
C LYS A 106 20.07 7.16 0.51
N TRP A 107 18.82 7.46 0.19
CA TRP A 107 18.43 8.63 -0.59
C TRP A 107 18.75 9.95 0.08
N ARG A 108 18.70 10.00 1.41
CA ARG A 108 19.15 11.18 2.19
C ARG A 108 20.66 11.45 2.06
N MET A 109 21.47 10.44 1.81
CA MET A 109 22.92 10.60 1.60
C MET A 109 23.25 10.81 0.12
N HIS A 110 22.51 10.15 -0.77
CA HIS A 110 22.72 10.15 -2.21
C HIS A 110 21.35 10.30 -2.88
N PRO A 111 20.95 11.54 -3.24
CA PRO A 111 19.65 11.80 -3.84
C PRO A 111 19.42 10.95 -5.10
N PRO A 112 18.27 10.26 -5.20
CA PRO A 112 17.97 9.42 -6.35
C PRO A 112 17.49 10.21 -7.55
N SER A 113 17.60 9.59 -8.72
CA SER A 113 16.85 10.00 -9.90
C SER A 113 15.37 9.62 -9.81
N SER A 114 14.50 10.34 -10.53
CA SER A 114 13.07 10.02 -10.65
C SER A 114 12.83 8.57 -11.11
N LYS A 115 13.69 8.04 -11.97
CA LYS A 115 13.65 6.65 -12.45
C LYS A 115 13.92 5.64 -11.33
N GLU A 116 14.87 5.91 -10.46
CA GLU A 116 15.15 5.04 -9.30
C GLU A 116 14.01 5.07 -8.29
N ILE A 117 13.42 6.24 -8.06
CA ILE A 117 12.22 6.38 -7.23
C ILE A 117 11.07 5.55 -7.82
N SER A 118 10.77 5.73 -9.12
CA SER A 118 9.71 4.98 -9.83
C SER A 118 9.91 3.47 -9.70
N ALA A 119 11.13 2.98 -9.96
CA ALA A 119 11.46 1.56 -9.84
C ALA A 119 11.26 1.03 -8.40
N PHE A 120 11.57 1.84 -7.39
CA PHE A 120 11.39 1.45 -6.00
C PHE A 120 9.90 1.37 -5.61
N GLN A 121 9.09 2.38 -5.91
CA GLN A 121 7.65 2.36 -5.60
C GLN A 121 6.92 1.24 -6.37
N GLU A 122 7.28 0.98 -7.63
CA GLU A 122 6.76 -0.16 -8.38
C GLU A 122 7.07 -1.49 -7.70
N LYS A 123 8.31 -1.64 -7.21
CA LYS A 123 8.70 -2.84 -6.46
C LYS A 123 7.84 -3.00 -5.21
N MET A 124 7.55 -1.92 -4.47
CA MET A 124 6.70 -1.97 -3.27
C MET A 124 5.25 -2.34 -3.63
N ALA A 125 4.70 -1.75 -4.70
CA ALA A 125 3.38 -2.07 -5.21
C ALA A 125 3.26 -3.54 -5.65
N LYS A 126 4.28 -4.07 -6.36
CA LYS A 126 4.38 -5.49 -6.75
C LYS A 126 4.40 -6.42 -5.54
N ILE A 127 5.08 -6.05 -4.46
CA ILE A 127 5.10 -6.82 -3.20
C ILE A 127 3.70 -6.83 -2.58
N ALA A 128 3.03 -5.69 -2.50
CA ALA A 128 1.66 -5.58 -1.98
C ALA A 128 0.68 -6.43 -2.81
N TYR A 129 0.72 -6.29 -4.13
CA TYR A 129 -0.14 -7.02 -5.06
C TYR A 129 0.04 -8.54 -4.98
N ARG A 130 1.28 -9.02 -5.00
CA ARG A 130 1.58 -10.46 -4.84
C ARG A 130 1.14 -10.99 -3.49
N ALA A 131 1.22 -10.19 -2.43
CA ALA A 131 0.75 -10.61 -1.11
C ALA A 131 -0.77 -10.71 -1.05
N ALA A 132 -1.48 -9.70 -1.57
CA ALA A 132 -2.94 -9.67 -1.59
C ALA A 132 -3.54 -10.83 -2.42
N ASN A 133 -2.93 -11.18 -3.54
CA ASN A 133 -3.34 -12.31 -4.37
C ASN A 133 -3.09 -13.69 -3.75
N LYS A 134 -2.23 -13.78 -2.72
CA LYS A 134 -1.96 -15.05 -2.01
C LYS A 134 -2.93 -15.33 -0.88
N ILE A 135 -3.75 -14.35 -0.48
CA ILE A 135 -4.77 -14.56 0.54
C ILE A 135 -5.92 -15.31 -0.14
N GLN A 136 -6.25 -16.51 0.32
CA GLN A 136 -7.41 -17.24 -0.20
C GLN A 136 -8.69 -16.68 0.45
N THR A 137 -9.71 -16.49 -0.38
CA THR A 137 -11.03 -15.95 0.02
C THR A 137 -12.16 -16.91 -0.39
N ARG A 138 -11.82 -18.19 -0.55
CA ARG A 138 -12.69 -19.32 -0.90
C ARG A 138 -12.35 -20.48 0.02
#